data_AF-A0A7C1JP74-F1
#
_entry.id   AF-A0A7C1JP74-F1
#
_cell.length_a   1.000
_cell.length_b   1.000
_cell.length_c   1.000
_cell.angle_alpha   90.00
_cell.angle_beta   90.00
_cell.angle_gamma   90.00
#
_symmetry.space_group_name_H-M   'P 1'
#
loop_
_entity.id
_entity.type
_entity.pdbx_description
1 polymer ?
#
loop_
_entity_poly.entity_id
_entity_poly.type
_entity_poly.pdbx_seq_one_letter_code
_entity_poly.pdbx_strand_id
1 'polypeptide(L)'
;MASPAGHGQRADELSIELFTADDQPLVRLRYTNAVGDGFRWIPDRFVVRLRPRPGVVAADRLELRLPPGWRVLPLTEPTAWLVFPAGLPEFPVRLQLVTRGQDRRCPLLIQDLPVDFCGRNRFDPHRDRLPWANRIDDLGEVEPDPVHFRKTFRFALGSQRFFQGLYREVVGLRRLPDGRIQGGLCTGLSRTALARALGWLGGEVSLREVVLVLHGRQLSDRALLAGLPWFLLPSPRRAYQAFVRDLLTRGWSDRCFDLNVPRPWRRDVLQALLGQGHTVVPYAFCQRDAERAQVWVYDPNLPDRAAETVVTIDLVRDCYEYPPLAVDGCRTTIVAVPLAPYLHGRTAILASVASPFLQASRRLLGVLVVSLLGLALFAFRHWSRKR
;
A
#
# COMPACT_ATOMS: atom_id res chain seq x y z
N MET A 1 -56.17 -24.00 -11.42
CA MET A 1 -55.55 -22.67 -11.58
C MET A 1 -54.93 -22.29 -10.26
N ALA A 2 -53.59 -22.29 -10.19
CA ALA A 2 -52.81 -22.01 -9.00
C ALA A 2 -52.74 -20.50 -8.77
N SER A 3 -52.97 -20.05 -7.52
CA SER A 3 -52.71 -18.67 -7.11
C SER A 3 -51.20 -18.41 -7.07
N PRO A 4 -50.72 -17.25 -7.56
CA PRO A 4 -49.31 -16.94 -7.54
C PRO A 4 -48.88 -16.57 -6.11
N ALA A 5 -47.78 -17.18 -5.68
CA ALA A 5 -47.13 -16.91 -4.40
C ALA A 5 -46.72 -15.43 -4.30
N GLY A 6 -47.19 -14.76 -3.25
CA GLY A 6 -46.78 -13.41 -2.87
C GLY A 6 -45.32 -13.38 -2.42
N HIS A 7 -44.43 -13.06 -3.35
CA HIS A 7 -43.08 -12.57 -3.05
C HIS A 7 -43.09 -11.05 -3.26
N GLY A 8 -43.36 -10.29 -2.19
CA GLY A 8 -43.31 -8.84 -2.26
C GLY A 8 -43.79 -8.04 -1.05
N GLN A 9 -44.47 -8.62 -0.05
CA GLN A 9 -45.19 -7.84 0.97
C GLN A 9 -44.60 -7.83 2.40
N ARG A 10 -43.48 -8.52 2.70
CA ARG A 10 -42.96 -8.63 4.09
C ARG A 10 -41.98 -7.54 4.54
N ALA A 11 -41.41 -6.77 3.63
CA ALA A 11 -40.38 -5.77 3.98
C ALA A 11 -40.96 -4.47 4.58
N ASP A 12 -42.23 -4.14 4.31
CA ASP A 12 -42.86 -2.87 4.71
C ASP A 12 -43.41 -2.85 6.16
N GLU A 13 -43.25 -3.93 6.92
CA GLU A 13 -43.90 -4.12 8.23
C GLU A 13 -42.95 -4.04 9.44
N LEU A 14 -41.64 -4.03 9.19
CA LEU A 14 -40.58 -4.04 10.22
C LEU A 14 -39.47 -3.07 9.81
N SER A 15 -39.00 -2.23 10.73
CA SER A 15 -37.78 -1.44 10.53
C SER A 15 -36.79 -1.61 11.67
N ILE A 16 -35.51 -1.61 11.32
CA ILE A 16 -34.39 -1.57 12.27
C ILE A 16 -33.95 -0.12 12.43
N GLU A 17 -33.84 0.30 13.68
CA GLU A 17 -33.25 1.57 14.06
C GLU A 17 -31.98 1.33 14.85
N LEU A 18 -30.97 2.14 14.56
CA LEU A 18 -29.65 2.01 15.13
C LEU A 18 -29.35 3.25 15.96
N PHE A 19 -28.92 3.07 17.20
CA PHE A 19 -28.60 4.15 18.12
C PHE A 19 -27.26 3.92 18.80
N THR A 20 -26.54 4.99 19.11
CA THR A 20 -25.39 4.91 20.03
C THR A 20 -25.88 4.58 21.45
N ALA A 21 -24.94 4.28 22.36
CA ALA A 21 -25.29 4.08 23.77
C ALA A 21 -25.92 5.33 24.42
N ASP A 22 -25.65 6.52 23.88
CA ASP A 22 -26.20 7.82 24.31
C ASP A 22 -27.49 8.20 23.54
N ASP A 23 -28.15 7.20 22.95
CA ASP A 23 -29.44 7.32 22.25
C ASP A 23 -29.43 8.25 21.02
N GLN A 24 -28.26 8.48 20.41
CA GLN A 24 -28.13 9.23 19.16
C GLN A 24 -28.28 8.31 17.94
N PRO A 25 -28.94 8.73 16.85
CA PRO A 25 -29.02 7.92 15.63
C PRO A 25 -27.65 7.52 15.10
N LEU A 26 -27.44 6.22 14.90
CA LEU A 26 -26.21 5.66 14.38
C LEU A 26 -26.35 5.42 12.87
N VAL A 27 -25.65 6.26 12.09
CA VAL A 27 -25.65 6.16 10.62
C VAL A 27 -24.43 5.43 10.05
N ARG A 28 -23.37 5.27 10.85
CA ARG A 28 -22.09 4.72 10.42
C ARG A 28 -21.24 4.23 11.57
N LEU A 29 -20.57 3.08 11.39
CA LEU A 29 -19.52 2.62 12.29
C LEU A 29 -18.14 3.04 11.78
N ARG A 30 -17.21 3.28 12.70
CA ARG A 30 -15.82 3.55 12.36
C ARG A 30 -14.92 2.48 12.98
N TYR A 31 -14.09 1.85 12.16
CA TYR A 31 -13.01 1.00 12.64
C TYR A 31 -11.70 1.74 12.41
N THR A 32 -11.07 2.21 13.50
CA THR A 32 -9.95 3.15 13.41
C THR A 32 -8.96 2.97 14.55
N ASN A 33 -7.73 3.46 14.34
CA ASN A 33 -6.74 3.62 15.39
C ASN A 33 -6.36 5.09 15.60
N ALA A 34 -5.82 5.39 16.79
CA ALA A 34 -4.99 6.58 16.99
C ALA A 34 -3.54 6.25 16.58
N VAL A 35 -2.70 7.28 16.44
CA VAL A 35 -1.30 7.10 16.03
C VAL A 35 -0.56 6.26 17.06
N GLY A 36 -0.10 5.06 16.65
CA GLY A 36 0.63 4.14 17.53
C GLY A 36 -0.25 3.25 18.41
N ASP A 37 -1.57 3.43 18.39
CA ASP A 37 -2.55 2.63 19.11
C ASP A 37 -3.10 1.47 18.26
N GLY A 38 -3.76 0.52 18.92
CA GLY A 38 -4.53 -0.54 18.26
C GLY A 38 -5.83 -0.03 17.63
N PHE A 39 -6.36 -0.80 16.68
CA PHE A 39 -7.66 -0.52 16.07
C PHE A 39 -8.81 -0.85 17.01
N ARG A 40 -9.84 -0.01 16.98
CA ARG A 40 -11.08 -0.19 17.72
C ARG A 40 -12.29 0.26 16.92
N TRP A 41 -13.44 -0.29 17.28
CA TRP A 41 -14.74 0.17 16.80
C TRP A 41 -15.18 1.42 17.55
N ILE A 42 -15.78 2.35 16.82
CA ILE A 42 -16.41 3.55 17.37
C ILE A 42 -17.83 3.69 16.76
N PRO A 43 -18.88 3.71 17.60
CA PRO A 43 -18.84 3.37 19.02
C PRO A 43 -18.40 1.91 19.26
N ASP A 44 -17.94 1.60 20.47
CA ASP A 44 -17.53 0.25 20.91
C ASP A 44 -18.72 -0.68 21.19
N ARG A 45 -19.92 -0.09 21.26
CA ARG A 45 -21.23 -0.76 21.34
C ARG A 45 -22.34 0.17 20.83
N PHE A 46 -23.43 -0.41 20.36
CA PHE A 46 -24.60 0.34 19.89
C PHE A 46 -25.89 -0.45 20.09
N VAL A 47 -27.02 0.24 20.10
CA VAL A 47 -28.35 -0.35 20.28
C VAL A 47 -29.01 -0.55 18.92
N VAL A 48 -29.60 -1.72 18.74
CA VAL A 48 -30.48 -2.06 17.63
C VAL A 48 -31.88 -2.16 18.19
N ARG A 49 -32.81 -1.32 17.72
CA ARG A 49 -34.23 -1.38 18.08
C ARG A 49 -35.05 -1.78 16.87
N LEU A 50 -35.99 -2.68 17.07
CA LEU A 50 -37.00 -3.01 16.09
C LEU A 50 -38.24 -2.16 16.35
N ARG A 51 -38.74 -1.48 15.32
CA ARG A 51 -40.09 -0.90 15.35
C ARG A 51 -41.05 -1.83 14.61
N PRO A 52 -41.78 -2.71 15.32
CA PRO A 52 -42.81 -3.52 14.68
C PRO A 52 -44.03 -2.66 14.36
N ARG A 53 -44.68 -2.89 13.21
CA ARG A 53 -46.10 -2.53 13.09
C ARG A 53 -46.94 -3.41 14.03
N PRO A 54 -48.03 -2.91 14.62
CA PRO A 54 -48.87 -3.69 15.53
C PRO A 54 -49.36 -5.00 14.89
N GLY A 55 -49.17 -6.13 15.58
CA GLY A 55 -49.76 -7.43 15.21
C GLY A 55 -48.93 -8.37 14.32
N VAL A 56 -47.67 -8.04 13.99
CA VAL A 56 -46.95 -8.72 12.89
C VAL A 56 -46.08 -9.92 13.33
N VAL A 57 -45.36 -9.87 14.47
CA VAL A 57 -44.59 -11.02 15.00
C VAL A 57 -44.44 -10.91 16.51
N ALA A 58 -44.54 -12.02 17.23
CA ALA A 58 -44.22 -12.08 18.65
C ALA A 58 -42.69 -11.89 18.85
N ALA A 59 -42.31 -10.85 19.59
CA ALA A 59 -40.91 -10.42 19.73
C ALA A 59 -39.98 -11.52 20.29
N ASP A 60 -40.52 -12.45 21.06
CA ASP A 60 -39.85 -13.62 21.64
C ASP A 60 -39.34 -14.63 20.58
N ARG A 61 -39.84 -14.54 19.34
CA ARG A 61 -39.46 -15.39 18.22
C ARG A 61 -38.43 -14.75 17.29
N LEU A 62 -37.95 -13.55 17.57
CA LEU A 62 -37.01 -12.83 16.73
C LEU A 62 -35.57 -12.99 17.23
N GLU A 63 -34.63 -13.13 16.30
CA GLU A 63 -33.21 -13.22 16.59
C GLU A 63 -32.44 -12.25 15.67
N LEU A 64 -31.54 -11.47 16.28
CA LEU A 64 -30.63 -10.60 15.55
C LEU A 64 -29.35 -11.39 15.21
N ARG A 65 -29.14 -11.63 13.92
CA ARG A 65 -27.93 -12.25 13.39
C ARG A 65 -26.93 -11.16 12.99
N LEU A 66 -25.73 -11.30 13.54
CA LEU A 66 -24.62 -10.37 13.38
C LEU A 66 -23.46 -11.00 12.59
N PRO A 67 -22.50 -10.19 12.11
CA PRO A 67 -21.26 -10.70 11.56
C PRO A 67 -20.51 -11.63 12.55
N PRO A 68 -19.68 -12.56 12.05
CA PRO A 68 -18.93 -13.48 12.89
C PRO A 68 -18.10 -12.75 13.96
N GLY A 69 -18.17 -13.24 15.20
CA GLY A 69 -17.41 -12.71 16.33
C GLY A 69 -18.05 -11.51 17.04
N TRP A 70 -19.06 -10.87 16.43
CA TRP A 70 -19.82 -9.82 17.11
C TRP A 70 -20.69 -10.44 18.21
N ARG A 71 -20.91 -9.68 19.28
CA ARG A 71 -21.70 -10.14 20.43
C ARG A 71 -22.98 -9.32 20.54
N VAL A 72 -24.03 -9.95 21.03
CA VAL A 72 -25.33 -9.33 21.25
C VAL A 72 -25.86 -9.66 22.64
N LEU A 73 -26.45 -8.67 23.31
CA LEU A 73 -27.18 -8.83 24.55
C LEU A 73 -28.61 -8.30 24.37
N PRO A 74 -29.65 -9.08 24.70
CA PRO A 74 -31.01 -8.56 24.72
C PRO A 74 -31.14 -7.48 25.81
N LEU A 75 -31.92 -6.43 25.53
CA LEU A 75 -32.27 -5.41 26.51
C LEU A 75 -33.60 -5.76 27.21
N THR A 76 -34.00 -4.96 28.19
CA THR A 76 -35.29 -5.11 28.91
C THR A 76 -36.48 -4.94 27.97
N GLU A 77 -36.34 -4.09 26.95
CA GLU A 77 -37.29 -4.00 25.86
C GLU A 77 -37.12 -5.22 24.92
N PRO A 78 -38.18 -6.02 24.70
CA PRO A 78 -38.08 -7.30 23.97
C PRO A 78 -37.74 -7.15 22.48
N THR A 79 -37.80 -5.93 21.95
CA THR A 79 -37.49 -5.54 20.58
C THR A 79 -36.15 -4.79 20.46
N ALA A 80 -35.32 -4.81 21.51
CA ALA A 80 -34.06 -4.09 21.52
C ALA A 80 -32.87 -4.97 21.94
N TRP A 81 -31.73 -4.73 21.29
CA TRP A 81 -30.48 -5.44 21.55
C TRP A 81 -29.31 -4.47 21.66
N LEU A 82 -28.38 -4.75 22.57
CA LEU A 82 -27.08 -4.11 22.64
C LEU A 82 -26.05 -4.95 21.88
N VAL A 83 -25.39 -4.35 20.90
CA VAL A 83 -24.43 -5.00 20.00
C VAL A 83 -23.01 -4.52 20.29
N PHE A 84 -22.07 -5.46 20.35
CA PHE A 84 -20.64 -5.21 20.54
C PHE A 84 -19.88 -5.66 19.28
N PRO A 85 -19.47 -4.72 18.40
CA PRO A 85 -18.71 -5.05 17.21
C PRO A 85 -17.33 -5.61 17.52
N ALA A 86 -16.87 -6.53 16.66
CA ALA A 86 -15.58 -7.20 16.80
C ALA A 86 -14.99 -7.58 15.44
N GLY A 87 -13.70 -7.93 15.42
CA GLY A 87 -13.02 -8.35 14.20
C GLY A 87 -12.82 -7.22 13.17
N LEU A 88 -12.41 -7.62 11.97
CA LEU A 88 -12.18 -6.71 10.85
C LEU A 88 -13.50 -6.29 10.18
N PRO A 89 -13.55 -5.09 9.59
CA PRO A 89 -14.76 -4.58 8.95
C PRO A 89 -15.07 -5.34 7.66
N GLU A 90 -16.38 -5.54 7.43
CA GLU A 90 -16.96 -5.95 6.15
C GLU A 90 -17.70 -4.75 5.53
N PHE A 91 -17.81 -4.71 4.21
CA PHE A 91 -18.41 -3.57 3.49
C PHE A 91 -19.60 -4.00 2.62
N PRO A 92 -20.84 -3.56 2.95
CA PRO A 92 -21.28 -3.01 4.24
C PRO A 92 -21.38 -4.10 5.32
N VAL A 93 -21.54 -3.70 6.58
CA VAL A 93 -21.93 -4.64 7.65
C VAL A 93 -23.42 -4.93 7.50
N ARG A 94 -23.77 -6.22 7.40
CA ARG A 94 -25.16 -6.65 7.29
C ARG A 94 -25.70 -7.13 8.63
N LEU A 95 -26.73 -6.44 9.13
CA LEU A 95 -27.51 -6.86 10.28
C LEU A 95 -28.76 -7.58 9.79
N GLN A 96 -28.98 -8.81 10.21
CA GLN A 96 -30.08 -9.64 9.72
C GLN A 96 -31.04 -9.98 10.85
N LEU A 97 -32.33 -9.72 10.64
CA LEU A 97 -33.38 -10.21 11.52
C LEU A 97 -33.89 -11.55 11.00
N VAL A 98 -33.94 -12.57 11.85
CA VAL A 98 -34.44 -13.91 11.48
C VAL A 98 -35.46 -14.40 12.52
N THR A 99 -36.35 -15.30 12.09
CA THR A 99 -37.24 -16.02 13.02
C THR A 99 -36.48 -17.17 13.66
N ARG A 100 -36.59 -17.32 14.98
CA ARG A 100 -36.04 -18.43 15.74
C ARG A 100 -36.65 -19.74 15.26
N GLY A 101 -35.81 -20.69 14.85
CA GLY A 101 -36.23 -22.05 14.45
C GLY A 101 -36.73 -22.22 13.01
N GLN A 102 -36.85 -21.15 12.21
CA GLN A 102 -37.05 -21.29 10.76
C GLN A 102 -35.70 -21.46 10.03
N ASP A 103 -35.77 -21.94 8.77
CA ASP A 103 -34.61 -22.09 7.91
C ASP A 103 -33.82 -20.76 7.86
N ARG A 104 -32.62 -20.78 8.44
CA ARG A 104 -31.75 -19.61 8.70
C ARG A 104 -31.26 -18.91 7.42
N ARG A 105 -31.75 -19.33 6.26
CA ARG A 105 -31.38 -18.87 4.93
C ARG A 105 -32.20 -17.67 4.46
N CYS A 106 -33.40 -17.44 5.01
CA CYS A 106 -34.27 -16.35 4.59
C CYS A 106 -34.43 -15.30 5.71
N PRO A 107 -33.63 -14.22 5.72
CA PRO A 107 -33.82 -13.13 6.68
C PRO A 107 -35.17 -12.44 6.46
N LEU A 108 -35.81 -12.05 7.56
CA LEU A 108 -37.04 -11.24 7.55
C LEU A 108 -36.73 -9.81 7.12
N LEU A 109 -35.58 -9.29 7.55
CA LEU A 109 -35.11 -7.94 7.26
C LEU A 109 -33.58 -7.94 7.22
N ILE A 110 -33.01 -7.17 6.31
CA ILE A 110 -31.57 -6.88 6.24
C ILE A 110 -31.40 -5.37 6.36
N GLN A 111 -30.60 -4.95 7.33
CA GLN A 111 -30.16 -3.58 7.47
C GLN A 111 -28.66 -3.51 7.17
N ASP A 112 -28.30 -2.77 6.13
CA ASP A 112 -26.91 -2.47 5.82
C ASP A 112 -26.46 -1.27 6.66
N LEU A 113 -25.35 -1.43 7.38
CA LEU A 113 -24.71 -0.41 8.20
C LEU A 113 -23.37 -0.01 7.55
N PRO A 114 -23.24 1.24 7.05
CA PRO A 114 -22.00 1.73 6.49
C PRO A 114 -20.85 1.70 7.49
N VAL A 115 -19.63 1.45 6.98
CA VAL A 115 -18.41 1.42 7.79
C VAL A 115 -17.32 2.29 7.17
N ASP A 116 -16.68 3.12 7.99
CA ASP A 116 -15.40 3.73 7.67
C ASP A 116 -14.27 2.91 8.30
N PHE A 117 -13.44 2.30 7.47
CA PHE A 117 -12.19 1.69 7.91
C PHE A 117 -11.04 2.62 7.61
N CYS A 118 -10.63 3.41 8.60
CA CYS A 118 -9.52 4.33 8.44
C CYS A 118 -8.40 3.99 9.41
N GLY A 119 -7.15 4.21 9.03
CA GLY A 119 -6.02 4.00 9.93
C GLY A 119 -4.90 5.00 9.72
N ARG A 120 -4.07 5.19 10.75
CA ARG A 120 -2.92 6.11 10.75
C ARG A 120 -1.65 5.37 11.16
N ASN A 121 -0.58 5.63 10.40
CA ASN A 121 0.77 5.21 10.71
C ASN A 121 1.41 6.17 11.73
N ARG A 122 2.58 5.82 12.26
CA ARG A 122 3.38 6.68 13.17
C ARG A 122 4.00 7.90 12.49
N PHE A 123 4.18 7.82 11.18
CA PHE A 123 4.69 8.91 10.37
C PHE A 123 3.69 10.07 10.34
N ASP A 124 4.12 11.25 10.75
CA ASP A 124 3.37 12.49 10.63
C ASP A 124 4.08 13.40 9.62
N PRO A 125 3.47 13.75 8.49
CA PRO A 125 4.14 14.58 7.48
C PRO A 125 4.56 15.96 7.98
N HIS A 126 3.86 16.57 8.94
CA HIS A 126 4.21 17.89 9.45
C HIS A 126 5.43 17.84 10.37
N ARG A 127 5.56 16.77 11.15
CA ARG A 127 6.66 16.55 12.11
C ARG A 127 7.87 15.85 11.48
N ASP A 128 7.63 14.85 10.64
CA ASP A 128 8.64 13.87 10.22
C ASP A 128 9.22 14.14 8.83
N ARG A 129 8.68 15.11 8.08
CA ARG A 129 9.26 15.52 6.80
C ARG A 129 10.70 16.01 6.96
N LEU A 130 11.47 15.79 5.91
CA LEU A 130 12.79 16.42 5.76
C LEU A 130 12.63 17.88 5.36
N PRO A 131 13.60 18.75 5.70
CA PRO A 131 13.51 20.18 5.41
C PRO A 131 13.70 20.53 3.93
N TRP A 132 14.04 19.56 3.08
CA TRP A 132 14.28 19.74 1.65
C TRP A 132 13.23 18.99 0.83
N ALA A 133 12.68 19.65 -0.19
CA ALA A 133 11.95 18.97 -1.25
C ALA A 133 12.95 18.28 -2.20
N ASN A 134 12.46 17.28 -2.94
CA ASN A 134 13.20 16.62 -4.01
C ASN A 134 13.29 17.51 -5.26
N ARG A 135 13.96 18.65 -5.14
CA ARG A 135 14.22 19.59 -6.23
C ARG A 135 15.61 20.19 -6.10
N ILE A 136 16.16 20.58 -7.24
CA ILE A 136 17.50 21.15 -7.31
C ILE A 136 17.63 22.45 -6.50
N ASP A 137 16.55 23.22 -6.38
CA ASP A 137 16.56 24.49 -5.65
C ASP A 137 16.70 24.31 -4.12
N ASP A 138 16.29 23.15 -3.58
CA ASP A 138 16.38 22.85 -2.14
C ASP A 138 17.62 22.01 -1.81
N LEU A 139 17.93 21.04 -2.66
CA LEU A 139 19.04 20.10 -2.43
C LEU A 139 20.36 20.58 -3.04
N GLY A 140 20.32 21.53 -3.97
CA GLY A 140 21.43 21.82 -4.86
C GLY A 140 21.68 20.67 -5.83
N GLU A 141 22.72 20.85 -6.66
CA GLU A 141 23.23 19.74 -7.46
C GLU A 141 23.87 18.67 -6.57
N VAL A 142 23.64 17.42 -6.95
CA VAL A 142 24.17 16.25 -6.29
C VAL A 142 24.86 15.41 -7.36
N GLU A 143 26.19 15.44 -7.32
CA GLU A 143 27.02 14.53 -8.10
C GLU A 143 27.37 13.30 -7.23
N PRO A 144 27.34 12.10 -7.81
CA PRO A 144 27.73 10.88 -7.11
C PRO A 144 29.22 10.90 -6.82
N ASP A 145 29.59 10.67 -5.56
CA ASP A 145 30.99 10.57 -5.15
C ASP A 145 31.39 9.17 -4.66
N PRO A 146 32.70 8.84 -4.73
CA PRO A 146 33.20 7.55 -4.28
C PRO A 146 33.11 7.31 -2.77
N VAL A 147 32.95 8.35 -1.95
CA VAL A 147 32.86 8.21 -0.48
C VAL A 147 31.49 7.65 -0.13
N HIS A 148 30.41 8.27 -0.61
CA HIS A 148 29.06 7.76 -0.43
C HIS A 148 28.88 6.40 -1.08
N PHE A 149 29.45 6.14 -2.26
CA PHE A 149 29.41 4.80 -2.87
C PHE A 149 29.96 3.70 -1.94
N ARG A 150 31.11 3.94 -1.29
CA ARG A 150 31.72 2.99 -0.33
C ARG A 150 30.93 2.88 0.98
N LYS A 151 30.24 3.94 1.40
CA LYS A 151 29.31 3.89 2.55
C LYS A 151 28.07 3.06 2.21
N THR A 152 27.58 3.18 0.98
CA THR A 152 26.42 2.46 0.42
C THR A 152 26.72 0.97 0.28
N PHE A 153 27.80 0.60 -0.40
CA PHE A 153 28.13 -0.79 -0.72
C PHE A 153 29.47 -1.22 -0.13
N ARG A 154 29.45 -2.35 0.58
CA ARG A 154 30.65 -3.12 0.95
C ARG A 154 31.20 -3.87 -0.26
N PHE A 155 30.33 -4.30 -1.19
CA PHE A 155 30.75 -5.08 -2.36
C PHE A 155 29.86 -4.81 -3.58
N ALA A 156 30.49 -4.64 -4.74
CA ALA A 156 29.86 -4.54 -6.05
C ALA A 156 30.80 -5.18 -7.10
N LEU A 157 30.26 -5.92 -8.07
CA LEU A 157 31.07 -6.51 -9.13
C LEU A 157 31.50 -5.42 -10.12
N GLY A 158 32.80 -5.36 -10.45
CA GLY A 158 33.32 -4.31 -11.33
C GLY A 158 33.00 -2.90 -10.81
N SER A 159 33.23 -2.68 -9.51
CA SER A 159 32.81 -1.50 -8.74
C SER A 159 33.04 -0.17 -9.44
N GLN A 160 34.17 0.03 -10.12
CA GLN A 160 34.45 1.26 -10.88
C GLN A 160 33.50 1.47 -12.06
N ARG A 161 33.23 0.41 -12.84
CA ARG A 161 32.28 0.48 -13.97
C ARG A 161 30.85 0.66 -13.47
N PHE A 162 30.48 -0.04 -12.41
CA PHE A 162 29.16 0.11 -11.78
C PHE A 162 28.96 1.53 -11.21
N PHE A 163 29.99 2.08 -10.57
CA PHE A 163 30.00 3.47 -10.06
C PHE A 163 29.85 4.49 -11.19
N GLN A 164 30.67 4.38 -12.24
CA GLN A 164 30.66 5.28 -13.38
C GLN A 164 29.40 5.14 -14.24
N GLY A 165 28.76 3.96 -14.21
CA GLY A 165 27.53 3.64 -14.91
C GLY A 165 26.29 3.81 -14.03
N LEU A 166 25.60 2.70 -13.74
CA LEU A 166 24.24 2.71 -13.20
C LEU A 166 24.12 3.47 -11.87
N TYR A 167 25.13 3.39 -10.99
CA TYR A 167 25.11 4.14 -9.74
C TYR A 167 25.06 5.65 -9.98
N ARG A 168 25.84 6.17 -10.93
CA ARG A 168 25.88 7.60 -11.24
C ARG A 168 24.63 8.11 -11.94
N GLU A 169 23.98 7.24 -12.72
CA GLU A 169 22.69 7.57 -13.36
C GLU A 169 21.55 7.67 -12.34
N VAL A 170 21.58 6.82 -11.32
CA VAL A 170 20.55 6.74 -10.28
C VAL A 170 20.79 7.74 -9.16
N VAL A 171 22.02 7.81 -8.64
CA VAL A 171 22.40 8.69 -7.53
C VAL A 171 22.92 10.00 -8.11
N GLY A 172 22.00 10.84 -8.56
CA GLY A 172 22.32 12.16 -9.08
C GLY A 172 21.13 13.09 -9.11
N LEU A 173 21.41 14.39 -9.01
CA LEU A 173 20.46 15.46 -9.26
C LEU A 173 21.22 16.60 -9.91
N ARG A 174 20.97 16.85 -11.20
CA ARG A 174 21.76 17.83 -11.98
C ARG A 174 20.90 18.60 -12.96
N ARG A 175 21.33 19.83 -13.25
CA ARG A 175 20.78 20.62 -14.36
C ARG A 175 21.54 20.28 -15.64
N LEU A 176 20.82 19.86 -16.65
CA LEU A 176 21.39 19.64 -17.98
C LEU A 176 21.64 20.97 -18.69
N PRO A 177 22.52 21.01 -19.71
CA PRO A 177 22.81 22.24 -20.46
C PRO A 177 21.59 22.90 -21.12
N ASP A 178 20.55 22.11 -21.41
CA ASP A 178 19.28 22.57 -21.97
C ASP A 178 18.28 23.06 -20.89
N GLY A 179 18.73 23.15 -19.64
CA GLY A 179 17.94 23.61 -18.50
C GLY A 179 17.06 22.55 -17.86
N ARG A 180 16.92 21.35 -18.44
CA ARG A 180 16.13 20.25 -17.86
C ARG A 180 16.82 19.70 -16.61
N ILE A 181 16.03 19.25 -15.63
CA ILE A 181 16.55 18.58 -14.44
C ILE A 181 16.54 17.08 -14.68
N GLN A 182 17.66 16.41 -14.39
CA GLN A 182 17.78 14.96 -14.45
C GLN A 182 18.01 14.39 -13.04
N GLY A 183 17.30 13.30 -12.74
CA GLY A 183 17.45 12.54 -11.50
C GLY A 183 16.51 13.00 -10.40
N GLY A 184 16.89 12.74 -9.15
CA GLY A 184 16.06 12.99 -7.98
C GLY A 184 16.33 11.97 -6.88
N LEU A 185 16.21 12.40 -5.63
CA LEU A 185 16.53 11.62 -4.44
C LEU A 185 15.29 11.09 -3.70
N CYS A 186 14.12 11.03 -4.36
CA CYS A 186 12.83 10.66 -3.73
C CYS A 186 12.91 9.36 -2.90
N THR A 187 13.52 8.30 -3.43
CA THR A 187 13.76 7.03 -2.71
C THR A 187 14.48 7.25 -1.38
N GLY A 188 15.52 8.08 -1.36
CA GLY A 188 16.33 8.35 -0.18
C GLY A 188 15.63 9.26 0.81
N LEU A 189 14.96 10.30 0.31
CA LEU A 189 14.19 11.25 1.12
C LEU A 189 13.05 10.54 1.86
N SER A 190 12.21 9.78 1.15
CA SER A 190 11.08 9.06 1.74
C SER A 190 11.53 8.00 2.74
N ARG A 191 12.56 7.20 2.39
CA ARG A 191 13.07 6.15 3.30
C ARG A 191 13.78 6.73 4.52
N THR A 192 14.49 7.85 4.38
CA THR A 192 15.11 8.56 5.51
C THR A 192 14.05 9.17 6.41
N ALA A 193 13.04 9.84 5.85
CA ALA A 193 11.93 10.41 6.61
C ALA A 193 11.20 9.32 7.43
N LEU A 194 10.89 8.18 6.79
CA LEU A 194 10.26 7.05 7.49
C LEU A 194 11.16 6.44 8.54
N ALA A 195 12.45 6.24 8.25
CA ALA A 195 13.43 5.75 9.22
C ALA A 195 13.53 6.67 10.45
N ARG A 196 13.51 7.99 10.24
CA ARG A 196 13.50 9.00 11.30
C ARG A 196 12.25 8.89 12.16
N ALA A 197 11.08 8.85 11.54
CA ALA A 197 9.79 8.74 12.24
C ALA A 197 9.69 7.48 13.11
N LEU A 198 10.33 6.39 12.68
CA LEU A 198 10.37 5.13 13.42
C LEU A 198 11.50 5.06 14.47
N GLY A 199 12.35 6.09 14.57
CA GLY A 199 13.49 6.12 15.49
C GLY A 199 14.60 5.14 15.12
N TRP A 200 14.73 4.79 13.84
CA TRP A 200 15.70 3.80 13.35
C TRP A 200 17.00 4.40 12.83
N LEU A 201 17.08 5.73 12.76
CA LEU A 201 18.33 6.44 12.54
C LEU A 201 19.04 6.59 13.89
N GLY A 202 20.33 6.22 13.95
CA GLY A 202 21.18 6.55 15.11
C GLY A 202 21.38 8.06 15.26
N GLY A 203 21.99 8.50 16.37
CA GLY A 203 22.10 9.90 16.86
C GLY A 203 22.48 11.01 15.87
N GLU A 204 23.54 11.78 16.12
CA GLU A 204 23.96 12.92 15.26
C GLU A 204 24.50 12.42 13.90
N VAL A 205 23.60 12.00 13.02
CA VAL A 205 23.91 11.59 11.66
C VAL A 205 23.43 12.68 10.71
N SER A 206 24.30 13.08 9.78
CA SER A 206 23.92 14.00 8.70
C SER A 206 22.77 13.40 7.88
N LEU A 207 21.57 13.98 8.00
CA LEU A 207 20.38 13.51 7.27
C LEU A 207 20.61 13.47 5.77
N ARG A 208 21.35 14.44 5.22
CA ARG A 208 21.68 14.50 3.80
C ARG A 208 22.54 13.31 3.38
N GLU A 209 23.52 12.92 4.20
CA GLU A 209 24.33 11.72 3.96
C GLU A 209 23.47 10.46 3.97
N VAL A 210 22.56 10.33 4.96
CA VAL A 210 21.63 9.19 5.03
C VAL A 210 20.75 9.11 3.79
N VAL A 211 20.24 10.26 3.31
CA VAL A 211 19.45 10.33 2.07
C VAL A 211 20.24 9.77 0.89
N LEU A 212 21.49 10.20 0.69
CA LEU A 212 22.32 9.73 -0.42
C LEU A 212 22.59 8.23 -0.33
N VAL A 213 22.93 7.73 0.86
CA VAL A 213 23.18 6.31 1.10
C VAL A 213 21.92 5.48 0.86
N LEU A 214 20.78 5.85 1.46
CA LEU A 214 19.53 5.09 1.29
C LEU A 214 18.98 5.19 -0.12
N HIS A 215 19.21 6.32 -0.82
CA HIS A 215 18.89 6.44 -2.23
C HIS A 215 19.71 5.44 -3.06
N GLY A 216 21.04 5.36 -2.84
CA GLY A 216 21.89 4.39 -3.53
C GLY A 216 21.52 2.93 -3.24
N ARG A 217 21.03 2.63 -2.03
CA ARG A 217 20.66 1.26 -1.63
C ARG A 217 19.44 0.69 -2.33
N GLN A 218 18.73 1.46 -3.17
CA GLN A 218 17.75 0.88 -4.10
C GLN A 218 18.38 -0.09 -5.10
N LEU A 219 19.68 0.05 -5.37
CA LEU A 219 20.45 -0.88 -6.21
C LEU A 219 21.05 -2.05 -5.39
N SER A 220 20.75 -2.15 -4.10
CA SER A 220 21.26 -3.25 -3.28
C SER A 220 20.54 -4.56 -3.57
N ASP A 221 21.25 -5.68 -3.46
CA ASP A 221 20.68 -7.02 -3.70
C ASP A 221 19.48 -7.27 -2.81
N ARG A 222 19.53 -6.84 -1.53
CA ARG A 222 18.41 -6.98 -0.59
C ARG A 222 17.20 -6.17 -1.01
N ALA A 223 17.38 -4.91 -1.43
CA ALA A 223 16.27 -4.08 -1.91
C ALA A 223 15.65 -4.66 -3.18
N LEU A 224 16.49 -5.07 -4.15
CA LEU A 224 16.04 -5.66 -5.41
C LEU A 224 15.29 -6.98 -5.19
N LEU A 225 15.83 -7.88 -4.36
CA LEU A 225 15.17 -9.15 -4.02
C LEU A 225 13.88 -8.95 -3.23
N ALA A 226 13.82 -7.94 -2.35
CA ALA A 226 12.60 -7.62 -1.62
C ALA A 226 11.53 -6.97 -2.53
N GLY A 227 11.95 -6.24 -3.57
CA GLY A 227 11.08 -5.68 -4.60
C GLY A 227 10.62 -6.70 -5.66
N LEU A 228 11.41 -7.75 -5.92
CA LEU A 228 11.19 -8.70 -7.00
C LEU A 228 9.79 -9.34 -7.00
N PRO A 229 9.23 -9.82 -5.87
CA PRO A 229 7.89 -10.40 -5.87
C PRO A 229 6.80 -9.40 -6.27
N TRP A 230 6.98 -8.12 -5.91
CA TRP A 230 6.06 -7.04 -6.28
C TRP A 230 6.14 -6.71 -7.76
N PHE A 231 7.35 -6.69 -8.30
CA PHE A 231 7.58 -6.42 -9.71
C PHE A 231 7.02 -7.55 -10.60
N LEU A 232 7.27 -8.81 -10.25
CA LEU A 232 6.84 -9.96 -11.05
C LEU A 232 5.34 -10.25 -10.92
N LEU A 233 4.73 -9.94 -9.77
CA LEU A 233 3.30 -10.12 -9.52
C LEU A 233 2.67 -8.78 -9.08
N PRO A 234 2.61 -7.81 -10.00
CA PRO A 234 2.23 -6.43 -9.69
C PRO A 234 0.76 -6.33 -9.31
N SER A 235 0.49 -5.74 -8.13
CA SER A 235 -0.86 -5.59 -7.60
C SER A 235 -0.93 -4.44 -6.58
N PRO A 236 -1.46 -3.27 -6.98
CA PRO A 236 -1.78 -2.17 -6.07
C PRO A 236 -2.64 -2.58 -4.87
N ARG A 237 -3.60 -3.51 -5.08
CA ARG A 237 -4.39 -4.09 -3.99
C ARG A 237 -3.51 -4.80 -2.97
N ARG A 238 -2.55 -5.61 -3.40
CA ARG A 238 -1.62 -6.28 -2.48
C ARG A 238 -0.74 -5.29 -1.73
N ALA A 239 -0.33 -4.18 -2.36
CA ALA A 239 0.45 -3.13 -1.72
C ALA A 239 -0.36 -2.45 -0.59
N TYR A 240 -1.62 -2.10 -0.87
CA TYR A 240 -2.56 -1.59 0.13
C TYR A 240 -2.77 -2.58 1.28
N GLN A 241 -3.10 -3.84 0.97
CA GLN A 241 -3.37 -4.86 1.99
C GLN A 241 -2.15 -5.12 2.87
N ALA A 242 -0.93 -5.06 2.33
CA ALA A 242 0.28 -5.21 3.12
C ALA A 242 0.50 -4.04 4.08
N PHE A 243 0.27 -2.80 3.63
CA PHE A 243 0.31 -1.62 4.48
C PHE A 243 -0.73 -1.69 5.61
N VAL A 244 -1.98 -2.02 5.27
CA VAL A 244 -3.07 -2.17 6.26
C VAL A 244 -2.77 -3.29 7.25
N ARG A 245 -2.27 -4.43 6.77
CA ARG A 245 -1.89 -5.57 7.64
C ARG A 245 -0.80 -5.15 8.63
N ASP A 246 0.18 -4.38 8.20
CA ASP A 246 1.22 -3.88 9.09
C ASP A 246 0.63 -3.02 10.20
N LEU A 247 -0.28 -2.10 9.86
CA LEU A 247 -0.98 -1.28 10.85
C LEU A 247 -1.85 -2.11 11.81
N LEU A 248 -2.61 -3.08 11.30
CA LEU A 248 -3.45 -3.95 12.12
C LEU A 248 -2.64 -4.83 13.09
N THR A 249 -1.47 -5.31 12.66
CA THR A 249 -0.66 -6.27 13.43
C THR A 249 0.34 -5.60 14.37
N ARG A 250 0.94 -4.49 13.95
CA ARG A 250 2.03 -3.82 14.68
C ARG A 250 1.67 -2.44 15.19
N GLY A 251 0.57 -1.83 14.71
CA GLY A 251 0.23 -0.42 14.96
C GLY A 251 1.07 0.58 14.15
N TRP A 252 1.94 0.10 13.26
CA TRP A 252 2.80 0.93 12.41
C TRP A 252 3.26 0.14 11.17
N SER A 253 3.72 0.86 10.15
CA SER A 253 4.28 0.31 8.91
C SER A 253 5.61 0.98 8.56
N ASP A 254 6.60 0.16 8.19
CA ASP A 254 7.88 0.57 7.62
C ASP A 254 7.95 0.47 6.10
N ARG A 255 6.81 0.36 5.42
CA ARG A 255 6.77 0.31 3.95
C ARG A 255 6.71 1.71 3.36
N CYS A 256 7.54 1.94 2.35
CA CYS A 256 7.30 3.01 1.38
C CYS A 256 6.56 2.43 0.17
N PHE A 257 5.85 3.29 -0.56
CA PHE A 257 5.28 2.95 -1.86
C PHE A 257 6.16 3.52 -2.95
N ASP A 258 6.74 2.66 -3.77
CA ASP A 258 7.35 3.03 -5.04
C ASP A 258 6.23 2.99 -6.09
N LEU A 259 5.77 4.18 -6.48
CA LEU A 259 4.73 4.42 -7.49
C LEU A 259 5.36 4.53 -8.88
N ASN A 260 4.52 4.46 -9.92
CA ASN A 260 4.92 4.52 -11.33
C ASN A 260 5.97 3.48 -11.74
N VAL A 261 6.06 2.37 -11.00
CA VAL A 261 6.96 1.27 -11.35
C VAL A 261 6.41 0.58 -12.60
N PRO A 262 7.19 0.46 -13.69
CA PRO A 262 6.71 -0.19 -14.90
C PRO A 262 6.39 -1.66 -14.66
N ARG A 263 5.29 -2.17 -15.21
CA ARG A 263 4.96 -3.60 -15.18
C ARG A 263 5.95 -4.39 -16.07
N PRO A 264 6.31 -5.64 -15.69
CA PRO A 264 7.41 -6.37 -16.33
C PRO A 264 7.16 -6.74 -17.79
N TRP A 265 5.90 -6.81 -18.21
CA TRP A 265 5.51 -7.12 -19.59
C TRP A 265 5.58 -5.93 -20.56
N ARG A 266 6.03 -4.76 -20.10
CA ARG A 266 6.23 -3.60 -20.99
C ARG A 266 7.36 -3.84 -21.97
N ARG A 267 7.13 -3.50 -23.24
CA ARG A 267 8.16 -3.54 -24.31
C ARG A 267 9.34 -2.59 -24.05
N ASP A 268 9.11 -1.52 -23.29
CA ASP A 268 10.07 -0.49 -22.93
C ASP A 268 10.54 -0.58 -21.47
N VAL A 269 10.31 -1.71 -20.79
CA VAL A 269 10.53 -1.86 -19.34
C VAL A 269 11.92 -1.42 -18.89
N LEU A 270 12.99 -1.76 -19.62
CA LEU A 270 14.36 -1.40 -19.23
C LEU A 270 14.59 0.12 -19.24
N GLN A 271 14.09 0.82 -20.25
CA GLN A 271 14.17 2.29 -20.32
C GLN A 271 13.26 2.94 -19.28
N ALA A 272 12.07 2.36 -19.07
CA ALA A 272 11.12 2.86 -18.09
C ALA A 272 11.64 2.70 -16.64
N LEU A 273 12.39 1.64 -16.33
CA LEU A 273 12.95 1.42 -14.98
C LEU A 273 13.97 2.48 -14.56
N LEU A 274 14.66 3.12 -15.51
CA LEU A 274 15.63 4.18 -15.22
C LEU A 274 14.99 5.58 -15.14
N GLY A 275 13.87 5.79 -15.84
CA GLY A 275 13.23 7.10 -15.98
C GLY A 275 11.89 7.25 -15.27
N GLN A 276 11.33 6.17 -14.73
CA GLN A 276 10.05 6.15 -14.02
C GLN A 276 10.23 5.53 -12.64
N GLY A 277 9.43 6.00 -11.70
CA GLY A 277 9.52 5.57 -10.32
C GLY A 277 9.46 6.77 -9.40
N HIS A 278 8.61 6.68 -8.38
CA HIS A 278 8.48 7.75 -7.40
C HIS A 278 8.17 7.16 -6.04
N THR A 279 9.04 7.37 -5.06
CA THR A 279 8.82 6.83 -3.71
C THR A 279 8.07 7.83 -2.84
N VAL A 280 6.99 7.38 -2.22
CA VAL A 280 6.22 8.13 -1.22
C VAL A 280 6.08 7.34 0.08
N VAL A 281 5.77 8.03 1.19
CA VAL A 281 5.55 7.38 2.50
C VAL A 281 4.05 7.36 2.82
N PRO A 282 3.39 6.18 2.83
CA PRO A 282 2.00 6.07 3.26
C PRO A 282 1.88 6.31 4.77
N TYR A 283 1.01 7.26 5.15
CA TYR A 283 0.84 7.65 6.55
C TYR A 283 -0.60 7.52 7.07
N ALA A 284 -1.60 7.49 6.19
CA ALA A 284 -2.96 7.17 6.59
C ALA A 284 -3.71 6.47 5.46
N PHE A 285 -4.81 5.79 5.79
CA PHE A 285 -5.73 5.29 4.80
C PHE A 285 -7.18 5.44 5.27
N CYS A 286 -8.10 5.34 4.32
CA CYS A 286 -9.50 5.12 4.59
C CYS A 286 -10.16 4.34 3.45
N GLN A 287 -10.97 3.36 3.81
CA GLN A 287 -11.79 2.54 2.92
C GLN A 287 -13.23 2.61 3.42
N ARG A 288 -14.15 2.96 2.51
CA ARG A 288 -15.58 3.17 2.82
C ARG A 288 -16.49 2.12 2.18
N ASP A 289 -15.95 1.40 1.21
CA ASP A 289 -16.64 0.37 0.44
C ASP A 289 -15.66 -0.76 0.07
N ALA A 290 -16.16 -1.85 -0.51
CA ALA A 290 -15.33 -2.99 -0.89
C ALA A 290 -14.44 -2.73 -2.12
N GLU A 291 -14.71 -1.66 -2.86
CA GLU A 291 -14.16 -1.44 -4.19
C GLU A 291 -12.97 -0.49 -4.18
N ARG A 292 -12.94 0.49 -3.27
CA ARG A 292 -11.96 1.57 -3.30
C ARG A 292 -11.37 1.86 -1.94
N ALA A 293 -10.07 2.11 -1.93
CA ALA A 293 -9.33 2.60 -0.79
C ALA A 293 -8.59 3.90 -1.15
N GLN A 294 -8.48 4.80 -0.17
CA GLN A 294 -7.68 6.00 -0.26
C GLN A 294 -6.50 5.89 0.70
N VAL A 295 -5.30 6.22 0.24
CA VAL A 295 -4.08 6.22 1.04
C VAL A 295 -3.44 7.59 0.96
N TRP A 296 -3.36 8.29 2.09
CA TRP A 296 -2.63 9.55 2.18
C TRP A 296 -1.14 9.27 2.27
N VAL A 297 -0.37 10.01 1.49
CA VAL A 297 1.06 9.80 1.34
C VAL A 297 1.84 11.10 1.48
N TYR A 298 3.02 11.03 2.11
CA TYR A 298 4.00 12.10 2.03
C TYR A 298 4.81 11.93 0.75
N ASP A 299 4.73 12.96 -0.11
CA ASP A 299 5.51 13.08 -1.33
C ASP A 299 6.71 14.02 -1.08
N PRO A 300 7.96 13.56 -1.20
CA PRO A 300 9.14 14.42 -1.05
C PRO A 300 9.27 15.47 -2.17
N ASN A 301 8.60 15.33 -3.32
CA ASN A 301 8.56 16.36 -4.38
C ASN A 301 7.65 17.54 -3.99
N LEU A 302 6.62 17.28 -3.19
CA LEU A 302 5.60 18.25 -2.79
C LEU A 302 5.41 18.24 -1.26
N PRO A 303 6.47 18.48 -0.46
CA PRO A 303 6.44 18.28 0.99
C PRO A 303 5.49 19.24 1.72
N ASP A 304 5.08 20.34 1.08
CA ASP A 304 4.11 21.30 1.61
C ASP A 304 2.65 20.87 1.38
N ARG A 305 2.40 19.95 0.44
CA ARG A 305 1.07 19.39 0.12
C ARG A 305 0.87 17.99 0.70
N ALA A 306 1.65 17.63 1.72
CA ALA A 306 1.65 16.29 2.28
C ALA A 306 0.29 15.90 2.89
N ALA A 307 -0.50 16.86 3.38
CA ALA A 307 -1.86 16.63 3.88
C ALA A 307 -2.91 16.36 2.78
N GLU A 308 -2.60 16.73 1.53
CA GLU A 308 -3.55 16.72 0.41
C GLU A 308 -3.28 15.58 -0.58
N THR A 309 -2.10 14.96 -0.50
CA THR A 309 -1.65 13.99 -1.50
C THR A 309 -2.23 12.60 -1.20
N VAL A 310 -3.13 12.13 -2.07
CA VAL A 310 -3.86 10.87 -1.92
C VAL A 310 -3.61 9.96 -3.11
N VAL A 311 -3.26 8.71 -2.82
CA VAL A 311 -3.29 7.59 -3.76
C VAL A 311 -4.65 6.91 -3.64
N THR A 312 -5.42 6.87 -4.72
CA THR A 312 -6.69 6.12 -4.78
C THR A 312 -6.42 4.75 -5.38
N ILE A 313 -6.88 3.69 -4.74
CA ILE A 313 -6.65 2.30 -5.15
C ILE A 313 -8.00 1.65 -5.44
N ASP A 314 -8.17 1.16 -6.66
CA ASP A 314 -9.30 0.33 -7.05
C ASP A 314 -8.96 -1.13 -6.72
N LEU A 315 -9.61 -1.67 -5.69
CA LEU A 315 -9.39 -3.00 -5.15
C LEU A 315 -10.01 -4.09 -6.04
N VAL A 316 -10.96 -3.74 -6.91
CA VAL A 316 -11.58 -4.69 -7.85
C VAL A 316 -10.74 -4.81 -9.11
N ARG A 317 -10.39 -3.67 -9.71
CA ARG A 317 -9.63 -3.59 -10.97
C ARG A 317 -8.12 -3.72 -10.78
N ASP A 318 -7.65 -3.66 -9.54
CA ASP A 318 -6.23 -3.75 -9.16
C ASP A 318 -5.37 -2.69 -9.89
N CYS A 319 -5.86 -1.45 -9.87
CA CYS A 319 -5.21 -0.27 -10.40
C CYS A 319 -5.21 0.86 -9.37
N TYR A 320 -4.48 1.94 -9.66
CA TYR A 320 -4.40 3.09 -8.77
C TYR A 320 -4.30 4.40 -9.55
N GLU A 321 -4.67 5.48 -8.89
CA GLU A 321 -4.54 6.85 -9.35
C GLU A 321 -3.66 7.62 -8.36
N TYR A 322 -2.79 8.48 -8.89
CA TYR A 322 -1.93 9.35 -8.11
C TYR A 322 -1.88 10.73 -8.77
N PRO A 323 -2.85 11.61 -8.51
CA PRO A 323 -3.06 12.86 -9.27
C PRO A 323 -1.85 13.77 -9.49
N PRO A 324 -0.84 13.86 -8.59
CA PRO A 324 0.39 14.61 -8.86
C PRO A 324 1.17 14.13 -10.10
N LEU A 325 0.95 12.89 -10.56
CA LEU A 325 1.60 12.33 -11.74
C LEU A 325 0.55 11.63 -12.63
N ALA A 326 0.70 11.73 -13.94
CA ALA A 326 -0.09 10.90 -14.84
C ALA A 326 0.30 9.42 -14.63
N VAL A 327 -0.59 8.65 -14.00
CA VAL A 327 -0.42 7.21 -13.81
C VAL A 327 -1.08 6.49 -14.98
N ASP A 328 -0.30 5.76 -15.76
CA ASP A 328 -0.84 4.74 -16.65
C ASP A 328 -1.12 3.49 -15.82
N GLY A 329 -2.36 3.36 -15.33
CA GLY A 329 -2.78 2.27 -14.44
C GLY A 329 -2.65 0.87 -15.06
N CYS A 330 -2.60 0.78 -16.39
CA CYS A 330 -2.41 -0.48 -17.12
C CYS A 330 -0.93 -0.84 -17.29
N ARG A 331 -0.02 0.15 -17.28
CA ARG A 331 1.41 -0.03 -17.53
C ARG A 331 2.29 0.13 -16.28
N THR A 332 1.75 0.67 -15.21
CA THR A 332 2.48 0.88 -13.96
C THR A 332 1.83 0.17 -12.78
N THR A 333 2.57 0.08 -11.68
CA THR A 333 2.13 -0.56 -10.44
C THR A 333 2.76 0.11 -9.23
N ILE A 334 2.38 -0.38 -8.04
CA ILE A 334 2.95 0.00 -6.76
C ILE A 334 3.82 -1.15 -6.24
N VAL A 335 5.04 -0.83 -5.83
CA VAL A 335 5.92 -1.74 -5.11
C VAL A 335 6.03 -1.27 -3.66
N ALA A 336 5.65 -2.14 -2.71
CA ALA A 336 5.55 -1.80 -1.28
C ALA A 336 6.61 -2.52 -0.44
N VAL A 337 7.87 -2.11 -0.59
CA VAL A 337 9.00 -2.76 0.09
C VAL A 337 9.18 -2.18 1.50
N PRO A 338 9.41 -3.03 2.52
CA PRO A 338 9.78 -2.55 3.85
C PRO A 338 11.12 -1.80 3.83
N LEU A 339 11.39 -1.05 4.89
CA LEU A 339 12.60 -0.25 5.01
C LEU A 339 13.84 -1.09 5.36
N ALA A 340 13.66 -2.23 6.04
CA ALA A 340 14.78 -3.07 6.51
C ALA A 340 15.77 -3.52 5.38
N PRO A 341 15.33 -3.95 4.18
CA PRO A 341 16.23 -4.21 3.05
C PRO A 341 17.12 -3.03 2.66
N TYR A 342 16.63 -1.79 2.79
CA TYR A 342 17.39 -0.57 2.51
C TYR A 342 18.29 -0.19 3.67
N LEU A 343 17.94 -0.48 4.91
CA LEU A 343 18.82 -0.18 6.06
C LEU A 343 20.01 -1.14 6.14
N HIS A 344 19.85 -2.37 5.68
CA HIS A 344 20.84 -3.43 5.85
C HIS A 344 21.43 -3.96 4.53
N GLY A 345 20.97 -3.48 3.38
CA GLY A 345 21.51 -3.83 2.07
C GLY A 345 22.85 -3.14 1.81
N ARG A 346 23.93 -3.92 1.64
CA ARG A 346 25.29 -3.38 1.42
C ARG A 346 26.04 -4.09 0.29
N THR A 347 25.35 -4.86 -0.55
CA THR A 347 25.91 -5.54 -1.72
C THR A 347 25.09 -5.16 -2.95
N ALA A 348 25.73 -5.06 -4.11
CA ALA A 348 25.08 -4.67 -5.38
C ALA A 348 25.45 -5.62 -6.53
N ILE A 349 25.55 -6.92 -6.27
CA ILE A 349 25.94 -7.92 -7.26
C ILE A 349 24.94 -7.94 -8.42
N LEU A 350 23.64 -8.00 -8.13
CA LEU A 350 22.58 -8.06 -9.13
C LEU A 350 22.54 -6.80 -10.00
N ALA A 351 22.60 -5.63 -9.37
CA ALA A 351 22.65 -4.36 -10.08
C ALA A 351 23.92 -4.21 -10.93
N SER A 352 25.06 -4.70 -10.43
CA SER A 352 26.33 -4.68 -11.17
C SER A 352 26.25 -5.54 -12.44
N VAL A 353 25.63 -6.72 -12.36
CA VAL A 353 25.42 -7.60 -13.51
C VAL A 353 24.41 -7.01 -14.48
N ALA A 354 23.36 -6.35 -13.98
CA ALA A 354 22.33 -5.73 -14.82
C ALA A 354 22.79 -4.43 -15.51
N SER A 355 23.76 -3.72 -14.93
CA SER A 355 24.22 -2.39 -15.40
C SER A 355 24.59 -2.35 -16.89
N PRO A 356 25.37 -3.30 -17.45
CA PRO A 356 25.69 -3.29 -18.89
C PRO A 356 24.46 -3.48 -19.78
N PHE A 357 23.45 -4.23 -19.32
CA PHE A 357 22.23 -4.49 -20.09
C PHE A 357 21.28 -3.30 -20.08
N LEU A 358 21.21 -2.57 -18.96
CA LEU A 358 20.38 -1.37 -18.84
C LEU A 358 20.94 -0.18 -19.64
N GLN A 359 22.26 -0.16 -19.88
CA GLN A 359 22.95 0.89 -20.61
C GLN A 359 23.23 0.53 -22.08
N ALA A 360 23.06 -0.74 -22.46
CA ALA A 360 23.23 -1.17 -23.84
C ALA A 360 22.09 -0.66 -24.73
N SER A 361 22.44 -0.18 -25.94
CA SER A 361 21.44 0.08 -26.96
C SER A 361 20.69 -1.23 -27.32
N ARG A 362 19.42 -1.13 -27.76
CA ARG A 362 18.61 -2.31 -28.15
C ARG A 362 19.33 -3.27 -29.12
N ARG A 363 20.23 -2.75 -29.97
CA ARG A 363 21.05 -3.56 -30.89
C ARG A 363 22.15 -4.36 -30.17
N LEU A 364 22.82 -3.75 -29.19
CA LEU A 364 23.86 -4.43 -28.39
C LEU A 364 23.26 -5.50 -27.46
N LEU A 365 22.06 -5.29 -26.94
CA LEU A 365 21.34 -6.27 -26.13
C LEU A 365 21.02 -7.55 -26.93
N GLY A 366 20.58 -7.38 -28.18
CA GLY A 366 20.34 -8.49 -29.11
C GLY A 366 21.61 -9.29 -29.39
N VAL A 367 22.73 -8.61 -29.63
CA VAL A 367 24.04 -9.25 -29.83
C VAL A 367 24.48 -10.01 -28.57
N LEU A 368 24.38 -9.42 -27.39
CA LEU A 368 24.75 -10.04 -26.11
C LEU A 368 23.91 -11.29 -25.78
N VAL A 369 22.59 -11.22 -26.00
CA VAL A 369 21.69 -12.37 -25.80
C VAL A 369 22.01 -13.49 -26.79
N VAL A 370 22.24 -13.15 -28.07
CA VAL A 370 22.66 -14.13 -29.09
C VAL A 370 24.03 -14.73 -28.77
N SER A 371 24.99 -13.93 -28.27
CA SER A 371 26.30 -14.41 -27.86
C SER A 371 26.23 -15.31 -26.63
N LEU A 372 25.41 -14.98 -25.63
CA LEU A 372 25.20 -15.82 -24.44
C LEU A 372 24.47 -17.12 -24.76
N LEU A 373 23.45 -17.08 -25.64
CA LEU A 373 22.80 -18.29 -26.18
C LEU A 373 23.79 -19.13 -26.99
N GLY A 374 24.64 -18.49 -27.81
CA GLY A 374 25.70 -19.15 -28.57
C GLY A 374 26.73 -19.82 -27.65
N LEU A 375 27.14 -19.15 -26.57
CA LEU A 375 28.04 -19.70 -25.56
C LEU A 375 27.41 -20.85 -24.78
N ALA A 376 26.12 -20.74 -24.43
CA ALA A 376 25.38 -21.81 -23.75
C ALA A 376 25.21 -23.04 -24.67
N LEU A 377 24.90 -22.84 -25.96
CA LEU A 377 24.83 -23.90 -26.97
C LEU A 377 26.20 -24.54 -27.21
N PHE A 378 27.28 -23.76 -27.23
CA PHE A 378 28.65 -24.24 -27.36
C PHE A 378 29.06 -25.07 -26.15
N ALA A 379 28.82 -24.58 -24.93
CA ALA A 379 29.08 -25.29 -23.68
C ALA A 379 28.26 -26.60 -23.59
N PHE A 380 26.98 -26.57 -23.99
CA PHE A 380 26.12 -27.75 -24.03
C PHE A 380 26.63 -28.80 -25.03
N ARG A 381 27.02 -28.39 -26.24
CA ARG A 381 27.62 -29.28 -27.26
C ARG A 381 28.98 -29.84 -26.85
N HIS A 382 29.77 -29.07 -26.11
CA HIS A 382 31.07 -29.53 -25.63
C HIS A 382 30.92 -30.51 -24.45
N TRP A 383 29.90 -30.32 -23.61
CA TRP A 383 29.57 -31.22 -22.51
C TRP A 383 28.96 -32.54 -23.00
N SER A 384 28.12 -32.51 -24.04
CA SER A 384 27.49 -33.70 -24.61
C SER A 384 28.43 -34.59 -25.44
N ARG A 385 29.62 -34.10 -25.84
CA ARG A 385 30.68 -34.89 -26.52
C ARG A 385 31.67 -35.55 -25.56
N LYS A 386 31.58 -35.29 -24.26
CA LYS A 386 32.41 -35.89 -23.20
C LYS A 386 31.68 -36.97 -22.40
N ARG A 387 30.45 -37.30 -22.79
CA ARG A 387 29.77 -38.57 -22.50
C ARG A 387 29.74 -39.38 -23.78
#